data_AF-E5XRS8-F1
#
_entry.id   AF-E5XRS8-F1
#
_cell.length_a   1.000
_cell.length_b   1.000
_cell.length_c   1.000
_cell.angle_alpha   90.00
_cell.angle_beta   90.00
_cell.angle_gamma   90.00
#
_symmetry.space_group_name_H-M   'P 1'
#
loop_
_entity.id
_entity.type
_entity.pdbx_description
1 polymer ?
#
loop_
_entity_poly.entity_id
_entity_poly.type
_entity_poly.pdbx_seq_one_letter_code
_entity_poly.pdbx_strand_id
1 'polypeptide(L)'
;MALNDNAVLTAAVGYIYTAPVGTARPTAAELATIDPISFGAQVQTLKVENATGGTFTVKKEAADTPVVVAFDASAAAVQTALESLPSLGAGNVLVTGASLADGLSVAFVGQLQGKAFPALLTSSASLEGSGATASAVIAAAPNGWSMVGHTSRNDMPEFGFDGGNRETRGTWQNAKLREIETESPADYLTVKLQQVDTAAFELYYGKNDSTEPGVFGVSGDTGKVNERAFFVIIVDGEDKVGFYVPKASVSRDDGVDLPIDDFASFPIKATFLKHGSRNLYEWINEDWFPLAS
;
A
#
# COMPACT_ATOMS: atom_id res chain seq x y z
N MET A 1 -25.31 13.48 26.41
CA MET A 1 -24.23 12.90 25.57
C MET A 1 -23.63 14.07 24.81
N ALA A 2 -22.42 14.49 25.17
CA ALA A 2 -21.70 15.47 24.35
C ALA A 2 -21.33 14.76 23.04
N LEU A 3 -21.58 15.41 21.90
CA LEU A 3 -21.10 14.91 20.61
C LEU A 3 -19.57 15.00 20.62
N ASN A 4 -18.89 13.96 20.12
CA ASN A 4 -17.46 14.02 19.91
C ASN A 4 -17.22 14.74 18.58
N ASP A 5 -17.11 16.06 18.64
CA ASP A 5 -16.91 16.90 17.46
C ASP A 5 -15.58 16.60 16.74
N ASN A 6 -14.64 15.92 17.41
CA ASN A 6 -13.37 15.45 16.81
C ASN A 6 -13.53 14.15 16.00
N ALA A 7 -14.65 13.42 16.12
CA ALA A 7 -14.94 12.22 15.33
C ALA A 7 -15.68 12.57 14.03
N VAL A 8 -15.24 13.62 13.36
CA VAL A 8 -15.77 14.09 12.07
C VAL A 8 -14.62 14.08 11.08
N LEU A 9 -14.75 13.28 10.02
CA LEU A 9 -13.72 13.08 9.01
C LEU A 9 -14.09 13.79 7.72
N THR A 10 -13.23 14.70 7.26
CA THR A 10 -13.17 15.12 5.85
C THR A 10 -12.12 14.26 5.15
N ALA A 11 -12.58 13.25 4.41
CA ALA A 11 -11.69 12.35 3.70
C ALA A 11 -10.98 13.10 2.55
N ALA A 12 -9.91 13.83 2.86
CA ALA A 12 -9.18 14.65 1.91
C ALA A 12 -8.22 13.79 1.07
N VAL A 13 -7.61 12.77 1.70
CA VAL A 13 -6.66 11.84 1.07
C VAL A 13 -6.86 10.43 1.62
N GLY A 14 -6.86 9.42 0.74
CA GLY A 14 -6.94 8.01 1.10
C GLY A 14 -5.82 7.21 0.46
N TYR A 15 -5.28 6.24 1.20
CA TYR A 15 -4.26 5.30 0.74
C TYR A 15 -4.79 3.88 0.89
N ILE A 16 -4.74 3.09 -0.17
CA ILE A 16 -5.23 1.71 -0.17
C ILE A 16 -4.04 0.77 -0.32
N TYR A 17 -4.01 -0.26 0.53
CA TYR A 17 -2.99 -1.30 0.55
C TYR A 17 -3.63 -2.67 0.41
N THR A 18 -2.89 -3.57 -0.23
CA THR A 18 -3.21 -4.99 -0.27
C THR A 18 -2.07 -5.82 0.30
N ALA A 19 -2.40 -6.98 0.82
CA ALA A 19 -1.43 -7.93 1.37
C ALA A 19 -1.94 -9.38 1.21
N PRO A 20 -1.09 -10.40 1.44
CA PRO A 20 -1.56 -11.77 1.61
C PRO A 20 -2.66 -11.87 2.66
N VAL A 21 -3.60 -12.80 2.46
CA VAL A 21 -4.73 -13.04 3.38
C VAL A 21 -4.21 -13.26 4.80
N GLY A 22 -4.83 -12.59 5.77
CA GLY A 22 -4.47 -12.72 7.19
C GLY A 22 -3.25 -11.91 7.64
N THR A 23 -2.63 -11.11 6.75
CA THR A 23 -1.57 -10.15 7.15
C THR A 23 -2.07 -9.24 8.27
N ALA A 24 -1.25 -9.03 9.29
CA ALA A 24 -1.63 -8.23 10.45
C ALA A 24 -1.74 -6.74 10.08
N ARG A 25 -2.74 -6.08 10.64
CA ARG A 25 -2.90 -4.63 10.57
C ARG A 25 -1.99 -3.93 11.59
N PRO A 26 -1.70 -2.63 11.43
CA PRO A 26 -1.11 -1.84 12.49
C PRO A 26 -2.05 -1.71 13.70
N THR A 27 -1.44 -1.48 14.86
CA THR A 27 -2.13 -1.03 16.08
C THR A 27 -2.63 0.41 15.91
N ALA A 28 -3.51 0.86 16.80
CA ALA A 28 -4.03 2.22 16.75
C ALA A 28 -2.93 3.28 16.98
N ALA A 29 -2.01 3.01 17.91
CA ALA A 29 -0.87 3.90 18.17
C ALA A 29 0.12 3.93 16.99
N GLU A 30 0.37 2.79 16.34
CA GLU A 30 1.19 2.77 15.12
C GLU A 30 0.53 3.59 14.00
N LEU A 31 -0.78 3.43 13.81
CA LEU A 31 -1.54 4.18 12.80
C LEU A 31 -1.37 5.70 12.94
N ALA A 32 -1.39 6.24 14.16
CA ALA A 32 -1.19 7.68 14.38
C ALA A 32 0.14 8.18 13.81
N THR A 33 1.20 7.37 13.92
CA THR A 33 2.58 7.74 13.52
C THR A 33 2.99 7.30 12.12
N ILE A 34 2.22 6.42 11.47
CA ILE A 34 2.54 5.91 10.14
C ILE A 34 2.60 7.06 9.12
N ASP A 35 3.68 7.08 8.34
CA ASP A 35 3.70 7.76 7.05
C ASP A 35 3.08 6.82 5.99
N PRO A 36 1.92 7.17 5.41
CA PRO A 36 1.26 6.31 4.43
C PRO A 36 2.14 6.02 3.19
N ILE A 37 3.01 6.94 2.79
CA ILE A 37 3.83 6.76 1.57
C ILE A 37 4.83 5.61 1.77
N SER A 38 5.44 5.54 2.95
CA SER A 38 6.43 4.52 3.29
C SER A 38 5.85 3.29 4.00
N PHE A 39 4.55 3.25 4.29
CA PHE A 39 3.93 2.12 4.97
C PHE A 39 4.11 0.80 4.18
N GLY A 40 4.78 -0.18 4.81
CA GLY A 40 5.09 -1.46 4.18
C GLY A 40 6.31 -1.49 3.26
N ALA A 41 6.95 -0.34 3.04
CA ALA A 41 8.27 -0.29 2.43
C ALA A 41 9.31 -0.97 3.32
N GLN A 42 10.31 -1.58 2.69
CA GLN A 42 11.58 -1.83 3.38
C GLN A 42 12.31 -0.50 3.56
N VAL A 43 12.87 -0.28 4.75
CA VAL A 43 13.66 0.91 5.07
C VAL A 43 15.09 0.51 5.37
N GLN A 44 16.04 1.23 4.77
CA GLN A 44 17.46 1.09 5.05
C GLN A 44 18.05 2.40 5.55
N THR A 45 19.02 2.34 6.46
CA THR A 45 19.80 3.51 6.86
C THR A 45 21.07 3.56 6.04
N LEU A 46 21.26 4.63 5.27
CA LEU A 46 22.49 4.93 4.54
C LEU A 46 23.29 5.98 5.32
N LYS A 47 24.50 5.61 5.74
CA LYS A 47 25.34 6.44 6.62
C LYS A 47 26.76 6.57 6.10
N VAL A 48 27.34 7.76 6.25
CA VAL A 48 28.76 8.05 6.01
C VAL A 48 29.38 8.53 7.32
N GLU A 49 30.44 7.89 7.77
CA GLU A 49 31.14 8.19 9.02
C GLU A 49 32.59 8.60 8.74
N ASN A 50 33.12 9.51 9.57
CA ASN A 50 34.51 9.99 9.57
C ASN A 50 35.03 10.56 8.23
N ALA A 51 34.15 10.84 7.26
CA ALA A 51 34.53 11.46 6.01
C ALA A 51 34.70 12.98 6.19
N THR A 52 35.80 13.51 5.68
CA THR A 52 36.08 14.96 5.62
C THR A 52 35.96 15.52 4.21
N GLY A 53 35.76 14.66 3.22
CA GLY A 53 35.72 14.99 1.80
C GLY A 53 35.49 13.75 0.93
N GLY A 54 35.53 13.96 -0.39
CA GLY A 54 35.45 12.89 -1.38
C GLY A 54 34.03 12.39 -1.68
N THR A 55 33.97 11.19 -2.28
CA THR A 55 32.74 10.56 -2.73
C THR A 55 32.70 9.09 -2.37
N PHE A 56 31.51 8.52 -2.35
CA PHE A 56 31.31 7.07 -2.24
C PHE A 56 30.41 6.60 -3.37
N THR A 57 30.40 5.29 -3.59
CA THR A 57 29.47 4.70 -4.56
C THR A 57 28.40 3.87 -3.90
N VAL A 58 27.22 3.84 -4.51
CA VAL A 58 26.08 3.04 -4.07
C VAL A 58 25.52 2.23 -5.23
N LYS A 59 25.11 0.99 -4.97
CA LYS A 59 24.35 0.17 -5.89
C LYS A 59 23.39 -0.76 -5.14
N LYS A 60 22.28 -1.13 -5.77
CA LYS A 60 21.30 -2.06 -5.17
C LYS A 60 21.78 -3.50 -5.30
N GLU A 61 22.29 -3.88 -6.47
CA GLU A 61 22.72 -5.25 -6.75
C GLU A 61 24.16 -5.30 -7.25
N ALA A 62 24.78 -6.49 -7.20
CA ALA A 62 26.19 -6.63 -7.58
C ALA A 62 26.45 -6.28 -9.06
N ALA A 63 25.47 -6.54 -9.93
CA ALA A 63 25.53 -6.33 -11.38
C ALA A 63 25.25 -4.88 -11.80
N ASP A 64 24.73 -4.03 -10.90
CA ASP A 64 24.40 -2.65 -11.22
C ASP A 64 25.66 -1.80 -11.44
N THR A 65 25.56 -0.87 -12.39
CA THR A 65 26.53 0.23 -12.51
C THR A 65 26.39 1.13 -11.28
N PRO A 66 27.45 1.36 -10.49
CA PRO A 66 27.36 2.17 -9.29
C PRO A 66 27.08 3.64 -9.60
N VAL A 67 26.29 4.29 -8.74
CA VAL A 67 26.13 5.75 -8.75
C VAL A 67 27.11 6.38 -7.76
N VAL A 68 27.61 7.56 -8.10
CA VAL A 68 28.55 8.32 -7.26
C VAL A 68 27.76 9.34 -6.45
N VAL A 69 28.03 9.39 -5.15
CA VAL A 69 27.37 10.30 -4.20
C VAL A 69 28.44 11.05 -3.41
N ALA A 70 28.27 12.36 -3.24
CA ALA A 70 29.15 13.17 -2.41
C ALA A 70 29.00 12.81 -0.92
N PHE A 71 30.08 12.90 -0.14
CA PHE A 71 30.07 12.55 1.28
C PHE A 71 29.06 13.36 2.11
N ASP A 72 28.76 14.60 1.69
CA ASP A 72 27.86 15.57 2.31
C ASP A 72 26.57 15.81 1.49
N ALA A 73 26.24 14.88 0.58
CA ALA A 73 25.03 14.98 -0.24
C ALA A 73 23.76 15.10 0.63
N SER A 74 22.85 16.00 0.23
CA SER A 74 21.53 16.14 0.86
C SER A 74 20.65 14.92 0.56
N ALA A 75 19.62 14.69 1.38
CA ALA A 75 18.64 13.61 1.15
C ALA A 75 18.05 13.63 -0.27
N ALA A 76 17.71 14.81 -0.79
CA ALA A 76 17.20 14.97 -2.15
C ALA A 76 18.24 14.56 -3.21
N ALA A 77 19.51 14.96 -3.05
CA ALA A 77 20.57 14.58 -3.96
C ALA A 77 20.84 13.06 -3.94
N VAL A 78 20.79 12.44 -2.76
CA VAL A 78 20.87 10.98 -2.61
C VAL A 78 19.70 10.29 -3.29
N GLN A 79 18.47 10.79 -3.13
CA GLN A 79 17.29 10.23 -3.79
C GLN A 79 17.45 10.25 -5.31
N THR A 80 17.78 11.40 -5.90
CA THR A 80 17.99 11.51 -7.35
C THR A 80 19.11 10.58 -7.84
N ALA A 81 20.20 10.44 -7.07
CA ALA A 81 21.27 9.52 -7.42
C ALA A 81 20.78 8.06 -7.41
N LEU A 82 20.06 7.63 -6.37
CA LEU A 82 19.54 6.27 -6.27
C LEU A 82 18.50 5.96 -7.36
N GLU A 83 17.60 6.89 -7.66
CA GLU A 83 16.58 6.74 -8.72
C GLU A 83 17.18 6.64 -10.13
N SER A 84 18.42 7.09 -10.32
CA SER A 84 19.14 6.92 -11.59
C SER A 84 19.63 5.48 -11.83
N LEU A 85 19.63 4.62 -10.80
CA LEU A 85 19.91 3.20 -10.96
C LEU A 85 18.74 2.52 -11.68
N PRO A 86 18.96 1.84 -12.82
CA PRO A 86 17.88 1.15 -13.54
C PRO A 86 17.16 0.08 -12.72
N SER A 87 17.83 -0.51 -11.73
CA SER A 87 17.28 -1.51 -10.81
C SER A 87 16.37 -0.91 -9.72
N LEU A 88 16.41 0.40 -9.54
CA LEU A 88 15.52 1.16 -8.65
C LEU A 88 14.49 1.94 -9.46
N GLY A 89 14.93 2.78 -10.40
CA GLY A 89 14.07 3.63 -11.21
C GLY A 89 13.47 4.81 -10.44
N ALA A 90 12.98 5.80 -11.19
CA ALA A 90 12.36 7.01 -10.63
C ALA A 90 11.04 6.71 -9.91
N GLY A 91 10.80 7.38 -8.78
CA GLY A 91 9.57 7.25 -7.98
C GLY A 91 9.53 6.01 -7.08
N ASN A 92 10.60 5.22 -7.04
CA ASN A 92 10.67 3.98 -6.26
C ASN A 92 11.54 4.10 -4.99
N VAL A 93 12.04 5.30 -4.69
CA VAL A 93 12.86 5.58 -3.50
C VAL A 93 12.39 6.87 -2.86
N LEU A 94 12.19 6.84 -1.54
CA LEU A 94 11.98 8.02 -0.71
C LEU A 94 13.13 8.13 0.28
N VAL A 95 13.89 9.24 0.23
CA VAL A 95 15.00 9.49 1.15
C VAL A 95 14.65 10.61 2.13
N THR A 96 14.73 10.32 3.43
CA THR A 96 14.46 11.28 4.50
C THR A 96 15.60 11.29 5.53
N GLY A 97 15.64 12.32 6.39
CA GLY A 97 16.68 12.52 7.38
C GLY A 97 17.50 13.80 7.14
N ALA A 98 18.31 14.16 8.13
CA ALA A 98 19.04 15.43 8.13
C ALA A 98 20.33 15.38 7.30
N SER A 99 21.14 14.33 7.49
CA SER A 99 22.45 14.20 6.84
C SER A 99 22.89 12.75 6.71
N LEU A 100 23.83 12.47 5.80
CA LEU A 100 24.51 11.17 5.71
C LEU A 100 25.31 10.83 6.98
N ALA A 101 25.77 11.84 7.73
CA ALA A 101 26.49 11.62 8.99
C ALA A 101 25.57 11.10 10.10
N ASP A 102 24.33 11.59 10.15
CA ASP A 102 23.31 11.11 11.09
C ASP A 102 22.68 9.78 10.64
N GLY A 103 22.76 9.49 9.35
CA GLY A 103 22.14 8.33 8.70
C GLY A 103 20.81 8.70 8.05
N LEU A 104 20.78 8.68 6.72
CA LEU A 104 19.57 8.91 5.95
C LEU A 104 18.72 7.65 5.91
N SER A 105 17.41 7.82 6.05
CA SER A 105 16.42 6.76 5.87
C SER A 105 16.07 6.65 4.38
N VAL A 106 16.30 5.49 3.80
CA VAL A 106 16.01 5.16 2.40
C VAL A 106 14.88 4.13 2.39
N ALA A 107 13.67 4.55 2.06
CA ALA A 107 12.51 3.68 1.91
C ALA A 107 12.32 3.27 0.44
N PHE A 108 12.16 1.97 0.19
CA PHE A 108 11.83 1.45 -1.15
C PHE A 108 10.31 1.46 -1.35
N VAL A 109 9.85 2.44 -2.11
CA VAL A 109 8.43 2.76 -2.33
C VAL A 109 8.02 2.44 -3.77
N GLY A 110 6.79 2.80 -4.16
CA GLY A 110 6.29 2.57 -5.51
C GLY A 110 6.28 1.08 -5.86
N GLN A 111 6.87 0.72 -7.00
CA GLN A 111 6.91 -0.66 -7.48
C GLN A 111 7.78 -1.59 -6.63
N LEU A 112 8.60 -1.04 -5.73
CA LEU A 112 9.46 -1.79 -4.82
C LEU A 112 8.83 -1.97 -3.43
N GLN A 113 7.70 -1.32 -3.15
CA GLN A 113 7.03 -1.37 -1.86
C GLN A 113 6.51 -2.78 -1.52
N GLY A 114 6.69 -3.20 -0.27
CA GLY A 114 6.34 -4.54 0.19
C GLY A 114 7.31 -5.65 -0.23
N LYS A 115 8.38 -5.34 -0.99
CA LYS A 115 9.41 -6.31 -1.41
C LYS A 115 10.64 -6.24 -0.52
N ALA A 116 11.26 -7.41 -0.32
CA ALA A 116 12.50 -7.53 0.44
C ALA A 116 13.72 -7.50 -0.50
N PHE A 117 14.74 -6.73 -0.11
CA PHE A 117 16.00 -6.55 -0.80
C PHE A 117 17.18 -6.66 0.17
N PRO A 118 18.35 -7.12 -0.30
CA PRO A 118 19.60 -6.98 0.45
C PRO A 118 19.92 -5.51 0.78
N ALA A 119 20.81 -5.30 1.75
CA ALA A 119 21.33 -3.98 2.04
C ALA A 119 22.04 -3.38 0.79
N LEU A 120 21.91 -2.07 0.58
CA LEU A 120 22.61 -1.36 -0.49
C LEU A 120 24.11 -1.61 -0.37
N LEU A 121 24.75 -1.90 -1.50
CA LEU A 121 26.18 -2.09 -1.56
C LEU A 121 26.85 -0.74 -1.69
N THR A 122 27.75 -0.42 -0.76
CA THR A 122 28.48 0.85 -0.74
C THR A 122 29.98 0.62 -0.88
N SER A 123 30.70 1.55 -1.50
CA SER A 123 32.17 1.55 -1.54
C SER A 123 32.73 2.86 -1.03
N SER A 124 33.63 2.77 -0.06
CA SER A 124 34.27 3.90 0.63
C SER A 124 35.60 4.31 0.00
N ALA A 125 35.99 3.70 -1.13
CA ALA A 125 37.35 3.81 -1.68
C ALA A 125 37.76 5.24 -2.07
N SER A 126 36.79 6.10 -2.38
CA SER A 126 37.01 7.51 -2.78
C SER A 126 36.66 8.51 -1.68
N LEU A 127 36.39 8.04 -0.45
CA LEU A 127 36.18 8.92 0.69
C LEU A 127 37.51 9.39 1.25
N GLU A 128 37.54 10.64 1.68
CA GLU A 128 38.68 11.25 2.37
C GLU A 128 38.40 11.30 3.87
N GLY A 129 39.43 11.11 4.69
CA GLY A 129 39.30 11.09 6.15
C GLY A 129 39.81 9.78 6.76
N SER A 130 40.43 9.87 7.93
CA SER A 130 40.96 8.68 8.61
C SER A 130 39.79 7.82 9.13
N GLY A 131 39.70 6.58 8.64
CA GLY A 131 38.60 5.68 9.01
C GLY A 131 37.25 6.05 8.36
N ALA A 132 37.26 6.79 7.25
CA ALA A 132 36.05 7.15 6.53
C ALA A 132 35.35 5.91 5.96
N THR A 133 34.06 5.76 6.25
CA THR A 133 33.25 4.61 5.81
C THR A 133 31.85 5.01 5.41
N ALA A 134 31.39 4.53 4.27
CA ALA A 134 29.98 4.47 3.89
C ALA A 134 29.42 3.08 4.23
N SER A 135 28.21 3.04 4.76
CA SER A 135 27.50 1.79 5.06
C SER A 135 26.00 1.94 4.80
N ALA A 136 25.36 0.82 4.47
CA ALA A 136 23.91 0.74 4.43
C ALA A 136 23.46 -0.47 5.25
N VAL A 137 22.43 -0.30 6.06
CA VAL A 137 21.89 -1.35 6.93
C VAL A 137 20.37 -1.39 6.81
N ILE A 138 19.78 -2.59 6.90
CA ILE A 138 18.32 -2.74 6.91
C ILE A 138 17.80 -2.30 8.28
N ALA A 139 17.05 -1.20 8.30
CA ALA A 139 16.46 -0.64 9.51
C ALA A 139 15.07 -1.23 9.79
N ALA A 140 14.28 -1.47 8.74
CA ALA A 140 12.99 -2.14 8.81
C ALA A 140 12.75 -3.04 7.60
N ALA A 141 12.27 -4.26 7.84
CA ALA A 141 11.82 -5.18 6.80
C ALA A 141 10.43 -4.78 6.27
N PRO A 142 10.03 -5.18 5.05
CA PRO A 142 8.67 -4.95 4.58
C PRO A 142 7.67 -5.70 5.47
N ASN A 143 6.50 -5.12 5.72
CA ASN A 143 5.48 -5.67 6.64
C ASN A 143 4.39 -6.49 5.93
N GLY A 144 4.57 -6.77 4.62
CA GLY A 144 3.63 -7.53 3.79
C GLY A 144 2.55 -6.68 3.11
N TRP A 145 2.43 -5.39 3.45
CA TRP A 145 1.53 -4.46 2.78
C TRP A 145 2.19 -3.79 1.58
N SER A 146 1.45 -3.72 0.48
CA SER A 146 1.83 -3.01 -0.74
C SER A 146 0.72 -2.02 -1.12
N MET A 147 1.10 -0.79 -1.46
CA MET A 147 0.14 0.23 -1.90
C MET A 147 -0.44 -0.15 -3.27
N VAL A 148 -1.75 0.03 -3.43
CA VAL A 148 -2.49 -0.28 -4.66
C VAL A 148 -2.32 0.81 -5.73
N GLY A 149 -1.86 1.99 -5.33
CA GLY A 149 -1.62 3.14 -6.21
C GLY A 149 -2.69 4.22 -6.09
N HIS A 150 -2.74 5.13 -7.07
CA HIS A 150 -3.74 6.20 -7.11
C HIS A 150 -5.14 5.67 -7.41
N THR A 151 -6.11 6.27 -6.72
CA THR A 151 -7.55 6.08 -6.93
C THR A 151 -8.20 7.43 -7.23
N SER A 152 -9.33 7.41 -7.92
CA SER A 152 -10.05 8.64 -8.28
C SER A 152 -10.36 9.50 -7.06
N ARG A 153 -10.15 10.80 -7.20
CA ARG A 153 -10.57 11.80 -6.20
C ARG A 153 -12.06 12.11 -6.31
N ASN A 154 -12.61 12.07 -7.51
CA ASN A 154 -14.03 12.36 -7.77
C ASN A 154 -14.91 11.18 -7.37
N ASP A 155 -14.40 9.96 -7.61
CA ASP A 155 -15.07 8.71 -7.29
C ASP A 155 -14.27 7.99 -6.20
N MET A 156 -14.49 8.42 -4.96
CA MET A 156 -13.85 7.83 -3.79
C MET A 156 -14.21 6.34 -3.65
N PRO A 157 -13.37 5.54 -2.97
CA PRO A 157 -13.72 4.15 -2.67
C PRO A 157 -15.04 4.05 -1.91
N GLU A 158 -15.92 3.14 -2.33
CA GLU A 158 -17.25 2.98 -1.74
C GLU A 158 -17.31 1.70 -0.90
N PHE A 159 -17.71 1.86 0.37
CA PHE A 159 -18.04 0.75 1.25
C PHE A 159 -19.52 0.41 1.06
N GLY A 160 -19.79 -0.74 0.44
CA GLY A 160 -21.13 -1.16 0.09
C GLY A 160 -21.55 -2.45 0.78
N PHE A 161 -22.83 -2.78 0.65
CA PHE A 161 -23.45 -3.98 1.18
C PHE A 161 -24.43 -4.52 0.15
N ASP A 162 -24.24 -5.78 -0.26
CA ASP A 162 -25.14 -6.47 -1.18
C ASP A 162 -25.98 -7.48 -0.38
N GLY A 163 -27.29 -7.29 -0.37
CA GLY A 163 -28.22 -8.05 0.46
C GLY A 163 -29.27 -7.15 1.12
N GLY A 164 -30.49 -7.67 1.28
CA GLY A 164 -31.60 -6.94 1.91
C GLY A 164 -32.92 -6.96 1.12
N ASN A 165 -32.94 -7.51 -0.11
CA ASN A 165 -34.20 -7.76 -0.79
C ASN A 165 -34.93 -8.93 -0.12
N ARG A 166 -35.81 -8.58 0.83
CA ARG A 166 -36.74 -9.50 1.46
C ARG A 166 -37.88 -9.78 0.47
N GLU A 167 -37.79 -10.89 -0.27
CA GLU A 167 -38.95 -11.35 -1.05
C GLU A 167 -40.08 -11.75 -0.10
N THR A 168 -41.15 -10.97 -0.10
CA THR A 168 -42.37 -11.32 0.66
C THR A 168 -43.18 -12.32 -0.16
N ARG A 169 -43.09 -13.62 0.17
CA ARG A 169 -44.04 -14.62 -0.35
C ARG A 169 -45.29 -14.68 0.53
N GLY A 170 -46.38 -14.08 0.07
CA GLY A 170 -47.70 -14.16 0.70
C GLY A 170 -48.53 -15.34 0.17
N THR A 171 -49.33 -15.97 1.03
CA THR A 171 -50.42 -16.87 0.63
C THR A 171 -51.77 -16.19 0.86
N TRP A 172 -52.84 -16.65 0.21
CA TRP A 172 -54.20 -16.08 0.24
C TRP A 172 -54.88 -15.99 1.63
N GLN A 173 -54.21 -16.40 2.71
CA GLN A 173 -54.74 -16.31 4.08
C GLN A 173 -53.86 -15.49 5.05
N ASN A 174 -52.63 -15.10 4.68
CA ASN A 174 -51.79 -14.25 5.53
C ASN A 174 -50.64 -13.61 4.72
N ALA A 175 -50.57 -12.28 4.72
CA ALA A 175 -49.63 -11.51 3.87
C ALA A 175 -48.20 -11.36 4.44
N LYS A 176 -47.90 -11.81 5.67
CA LYS A 176 -46.57 -11.67 6.29
C LYS A 176 -46.26 -12.80 7.31
N LEU A 177 -45.91 -14.01 6.86
CA LEU A 177 -45.62 -15.12 7.81
C LEU A 177 -44.14 -15.53 7.89
N ARG A 178 -43.25 -15.14 6.96
CA ARG A 178 -41.82 -15.47 7.09
C ARG A 178 -40.96 -14.66 6.11
N GLU A 179 -40.07 -13.82 6.61
CA GLU A 179 -38.95 -13.29 5.81
C GLU A 179 -37.86 -14.37 5.80
N ILE A 180 -37.55 -14.87 4.60
CA ILE A 180 -36.36 -15.68 4.37
C ILE A 180 -35.44 -14.77 3.56
N GLU A 181 -34.26 -14.51 4.11
CA GLU A 181 -33.19 -13.78 3.43
C GLU A 181 -32.63 -14.73 2.36
N THR A 182 -32.92 -14.47 1.08
CA THR A 182 -32.65 -15.40 -0.03
C THR A 182 -31.21 -15.34 -0.53
N GLU A 183 -30.45 -14.33 -0.11
CA GLU A 183 -29.03 -14.14 -0.42
C GLU A 183 -28.30 -13.85 0.89
N SER A 184 -27.12 -14.46 1.08
CA SER A 184 -26.30 -14.14 2.25
C SER A 184 -25.76 -12.73 2.06
N PRO A 185 -26.06 -11.78 2.96
CA PRO A 185 -25.55 -10.43 2.84
C PRO A 185 -24.02 -10.40 2.82
N ALA A 186 -23.44 -9.61 1.92
CA ALA A 186 -22.00 -9.48 1.77
C ALA A 186 -21.57 -8.01 1.74
N ASP A 187 -20.78 -7.60 2.73
CA ASP A 187 -20.07 -6.32 2.72
C ASP A 187 -18.94 -6.32 1.68
N TYR A 188 -18.71 -5.18 1.03
CA TYR A 188 -17.67 -5.03 0.02
C TYR A 188 -17.07 -3.62 -0.01
N LEU A 189 -15.91 -3.52 -0.65
CA LEU A 189 -15.25 -2.26 -1.01
C LEU A 189 -15.08 -2.21 -2.53
N THR A 190 -15.61 -1.18 -3.18
CA THR A 190 -15.29 -0.89 -4.59
C THR A 190 -14.19 0.15 -4.69
N VAL A 191 -13.28 -0.06 -5.64
CA VAL A 191 -12.14 0.83 -5.87
C VAL A 191 -11.93 1.02 -7.36
N LYS A 192 -11.81 2.27 -7.80
CA LYS A 192 -11.37 2.61 -9.17
C LYS A 192 -9.85 2.78 -9.20
N LEU A 193 -9.15 1.78 -9.72
CA LEU A 193 -7.70 1.82 -9.86
C LEU A 193 -7.32 2.71 -11.05
N GLN A 194 -6.36 3.61 -10.86
CA GLN A 194 -5.85 4.48 -11.94
C GLN A 194 -4.43 4.14 -12.35
N GLN A 195 -3.75 3.26 -11.61
CA GLN A 195 -2.42 2.77 -11.99
C GLN A 195 -2.52 1.71 -13.08
N VAL A 196 -1.63 1.82 -14.07
CA VAL A 196 -1.48 0.86 -15.16
C VAL A 196 -0.19 0.08 -14.95
N ASP A 197 -0.18 -0.73 -13.91
CA ASP A 197 0.96 -1.58 -13.54
C ASP A 197 0.54 -3.03 -13.26
N THR A 198 1.53 -3.89 -13.05
CA THR A 198 1.27 -5.32 -12.80
C THR A 198 0.42 -5.54 -11.56
N ALA A 199 0.59 -4.77 -10.48
CA ALA A 199 -0.14 -5.00 -9.24
C ALA A 199 -1.64 -4.67 -9.41
N ALA A 200 -1.94 -3.52 -10.04
CA ALA A 200 -3.30 -3.12 -10.36
C ALA A 200 -3.95 -4.11 -11.35
N PHE A 201 -3.21 -4.55 -12.37
CA PHE A 201 -3.71 -5.53 -13.33
C PHE A 201 -3.92 -6.91 -12.69
N GLU A 202 -3.09 -7.32 -11.74
CA GLU A 202 -3.32 -8.56 -11.00
C GLU A 202 -4.56 -8.51 -10.10
N LEU A 203 -4.94 -7.33 -9.61
CA LEU A 203 -6.21 -7.14 -8.90
C LEU A 203 -7.41 -7.24 -9.85
N TYR A 204 -7.33 -6.63 -11.03
CA TYR A 204 -8.44 -6.56 -11.99
C TYR A 204 -8.58 -7.82 -12.88
N TYR A 205 -7.48 -8.30 -13.47
CA TYR A 205 -7.45 -9.44 -14.40
C TYR A 205 -7.03 -10.77 -13.75
N GLY A 206 -6.48 -10.74 -12.53
CA GLY A 206 -5.85 -11.90 -11.91
C GLY A 206 -4.36 -12.02 -12.26
N LYS A 207 -3.69 -13.04 -11.68
CA LYS A 207 -2.23 -13.23 -11.78
C LYS A 207 -1.72 -13.14 -13.23
N ASN A 208 -0.62 -12.40 -13.43
CA ASN A 208 0.07 -12.33 -14.73
C ASN A 208 0.52 -13.73 -15.17
N ASP A 209 0.10 -14.14 -16.37
CA ASP A 209 0.44 -15.43 -16.98
C ASP A 209 1.60 -15.33 -18.00
N SER A 210 2.04 -14.12 -18.31
CA SER A 210 3.15 -13.91 -19.23
C SER A 210 4.51 -14.21 -18.58
N THR A 211 5.42 -14.76 -19.38
CA THR A 211 6.85 -14.92 -19.04
C THR A 211 7.75 -13.97 -19.83
N GLU A 212 7.19 -13.20 -20.75
CA GLU A 212 7.92 -12.23 -21.58
C GLU A 212 8.04 -10.88 -20.86
N PRO A 213 9.25 -10.31 -20.73
CA PRO A 213 9.43 -8.99 -20.15
C PRO A 213 8.60 -7.93 -20.88
N GLY A 214 7.87 -7.11 -20.12
CA GLY A 214 7.02 -6.05 -20.67
C GLY A 214 5.65 -6.50 -21.17
N VAL A 215 5.30 -7.78 -21.04
CA VAL A 215 4.00 -8.31 -21.45
C VAL A 215 3.21 -8.76 -20.23
N PHE A 216 1.95 -8.33 -20.12
CA PHE A 216 0.99 -8.87 -19.15
C PHE A 216 0.03 -9.83 -19.87
N GLY A 217 -0.02 -11.08 -19.42
CA GLY A 217 -0.82 -12.14 -20.02
C GLY A 217 -2.01 -12.53 -19.15
N VAL A 218 -3.18 -12.70 -19.76
CA VAL A 218 -4.38 -13.20 -19.08
C VAL A 218 -4.69 -14.60 -19.60
N SER A 219 -4.51 -15.62 -18.75
CA SER A 219 -4.66 -17.04 -19.11
C SER A 219 -6.09 -17.46 -19.52
N GLY A 220 -7.11 -16.68 -19.14
CA GLY A 220 -8.52 -17.06 -19.30
C GLY A 220 -9.01 -18.11 -18.29
N ASP A 221 -8.16 -18.58 -17.37
CA ASP A 221 -8.53 -19.51 -16.30
C ASP A 221 -9.36 -18.80 -15.23
N THR A 222 -10.68 -19.05 -15.26
CA THR A 222 -11.68 -18.41 -14.39
C THR A 222 -11.74 -19.01 -12.98
N GLY A 223 -10.98 -20.07 -12.70
CA GLY A 223 -10.98 -20.75 -11.40
C GLY A 223 -10.10 -20.11 -10.32
N LYS A 224 -9.33 -19.07 -10.64
CA LYS A 224 -8.40 -18.46 -9.67
C LYS A 224 -9.12 -17.43 -8.81
N VAL A 225 -9.41 -17.80 -7.56
CA VAL A 225 -9.93 -16.86 -6.55
C VAL A 225 -8.81 -15.86 -6.21
N ASN A 226 -9.05 -14.58 -6.46
CA ASN A 226 -8.10 -13.53 -6.12
C ASN A 226 -8.35 -13.03 -4.70
N GLU A 227 -7.81 -13.73 -3.70
CA GLU A 227 -8.01 -13.35 -2.30
C GLU A 227 -6.87 -12.47 -1.78
N ARG A 228 -7.20 -11.38 -1.11
CA ARG A 228 -6.23 -10.45 -0.47
C ARG A 228 -6.76 -9.93 0.87
N ALA A 229 -5.86 -9.48 1.73
CA ALA A 229 -6.21 -8.56 2.81
C ALA A 229 -6.18 -7.12 2.28
N PHE A 230 -7.04 -6.25 2.81
CA PHE A 230 -7.09 -4.83 2.47
C PHE A 230 -6.86 -3.98 3.71
N PHE A 231 -6.16 -2.86 3.53
CA PHE A 231 -6.05 -1.81 4.52
C PHE A 231 -6.20 -0.47 3.84
N VAL A 232 -7.07 0.39 4.37
CA VAL A 232 -7.27 1.76 3.88
C VAL A 232 -6.88 2.72 4.98
N ILE A 233 -6.00 3.67 4.70
CA ILE A 233 -5.69 4.78 5.59
C ILE A 233 -6.35 6.02 5.01
N ILE A 234 -7.30 6.59 5.73
CA ILE A 234 -7.91 7.88 5.40
C ILE A 234 -7.24 8.93 6.27
N VAL A 235 -6.76 10.00 5.65
CA VAL A 235 -6.03 11.09 6.30
C VAL A 235 -6.87 12.36 6.23
N ASP A 236 -7.04 12.99 7.39
CA ASP A 236 -7.66 14.31 7.54
C ASP A 236 -6.78 15.17 8.46
N GLY A 237 -6.06 16.15 7.89
CA GLY A 237 -5.07 16.91 8.64
C GLY A 237 -3.99 16.00 9.24
N GLU A 238 -3.90 15.98 10.58
CA GLU A 238 -2.97 15.11 11.33
C GLU A 238 -3.61 13.76 11.70
N ASP A 239 -4.94 13.70 11.69
CA ASP A 239 -5.72 12.53 12.09
C ASP A 239 -5.73 11.46 10.99
N LYS A 240 -5.74 10.19 11.42
CA LYS A 240 -5.79 9.03 10.52
C LYS A 240 -6.80 8.01 11.00
N VAL A 241 -7.55 7.46 10.05
CA VAL A 241 -8.49 6.35 10.27
C VAL A 241 -8.10 5.18 9.40
N GLY A 242 -7.95 4.02 10.02
CA GLY A 242 -7.67 2.76 9.35
C GLY A 242 -8.95 1.97 9.13
N PHE A 243 -9.12 1.40 7.95
CA PHE A 243 -10.11 0.36 7.69
C PHE A 243 -9.41 -0.91 7.24
N TYR A 244 -9.59 -2.00 7.98
CA TYR A 244 -8.89 -3.26 7.76
C TYR A 244 -9.84 -4.40 7.43
N VAL A 245 -9.50 -5.18 6.41
CA VAL A 245 -10.18 -6.41 6.02
C VAL A 245 -9.15 -7.54 5.96
N PRO A 246 -9.25 -8.59 6.80
CA PRO A 246 -8.29 -9.69 6.83
C PRO A 246 -8.35 -10.58 5.57
N LYS A 247 -9.50 -10.65 4.91
CA LYS A 247 -9.72 -11.46 3.72
C LYS A 247 -10.86 -10.89 2.88
N ALA A 248 -10.61 -10.64 1.61
CA ALA A 248 -11.61 -10.32 0.61
C ALA A 248 -11.33 -11.08 -0.69
N SER A 249 -12.39 -11.48 -1.39
CA SER A 249 -12.31 -11.96 -2.77
C SER A 249 -12.44 -10.76 -3.71
N VAL A 250 -11.43 -10.56 -4.56
CA VAL A 250 -11.39 -9.46 -5.53
C VAL A 250 -11.94 -9.94 -6.86
N SER A 251 -12.88 -9.17 -7.42
CA SER A 251 -13.44 -9.35 -8.75
C SER A 251 -13.48 -8.02 -9.50
N ARG A 252 -13.67 -8.08 -10.81
CA ARG A 252 -14.02 -6.91 -11.62
C ARG A 252 -15.39 -6.41 -11.16
N ASP A 253 -15.51 -5.11 -10.95
CA ASP A 253 -16.78 -4.48 -10.59
C ASP A 253 -17.54 -4.04 -11.84
N ASP A 254 -16.83 -3.40 -12.78
CA ASP A 254 -17.36 -2.96 -14.08
C ASP A 254 -16.27 -3.06 -15.16
N GLY A 255 -16.59 -2.67 -16.40
CA GLY A 255 -15.65 -2.55 -17.51
C GLY A 255 -14.57 -1.48 -17.28
N VAL A 256 -13.52 -1.54 -18.11
CA VAL A 256 -12.45 -0.52 -18.11
C VAL A 256 -12.99 0.76 -18.73
N ASP A 257 -12.80 1.88 -18.04
CA ASP A 257 -13.13 3.21 -18.55
C ASP A 257 -11.86 3.91 -19.06
N LEU A 258 -11.93 4.50 -20.25
CA LEU A 258 -10.84 5.18 -20.94
C LEU A 258 -11.32 6.54 -21.48
N PRO A 259 -11.66 7.49 -20.60
CA PRO A 259 -12.09 8.82 -21.01
C PRO A 259 -10.93 9.64 -21.60
N ILE A 260 -11.25 10.60 -22.46
CA ILE A 260 -10.25 11.53 -23.03
C ILE A 260 -9.92 12.71 -22.10
N ASP A 261 -10.85 13.03 -21.18
CA ASP A 261 -10.79 14.20 -20.30
C ASP A 261 -10.51 13.83 -18.83
N ASP A 262 -10.35 12.54 -18.53
CA ASP A 262 -10.07 12.01 -17.18
C ASP A 262 -9.09 10.82 -17.27
N PHE A 263 -8.68 10.27 -16.14
CA PHE A 263 -7.79 9.11 -16.07
C PHE A 263 -8.49 7.80 -16.41
N ALA A 264 -7.74 6.88 -17.02
CA ALA A 264 -8.18 5.49 -17.17
C ALA A 264 -8.53 4.89 -15.80
N SER A 265 -9.61 4.10 -15.76
CA SER A 265 -10.12 3.49 -14.53
C SER A 265 -10.36 2.00 -14.72
N PHE A 266 -9.90 1.22 -13.75
CA PHE A 266 -10.11 -0.23 -13.66
C PHE A 266 -10.88 -0.53 -12.37
N PRO A 267 -12.22 -0.62 -12.43
CA PRO A 267 -13.06 -0.82 -11.23
C PRO A 267 -12.95 -2.25 -10.68
N ILE A 268 -12.60 -2.38 -9.41
CA ILE A 268 -12.58 -3.66 -8.68
C ILE A 268 -13.58 -3.65 -7.52
N LYS A 269 -14.13 -4.83 -7.21
CA LYS A 269 -14.96 -5.10 -6.03
C LYS A 269 -14.25 -6.11 -5.15
N ALA A 270 -13.95 -5.73 -3.92
CA ALA A 270 -13.40 -6.58 -2.89
C ALA A 270 -14.52 -7.01 -1.94
N THR A 271 -15.03 -8.23 -2.11
CA THR A 271 -16.10 -8.79 -1.27
C THR A 271 -15.51 -9.42 -0.02
N PHE A 272 -15.95 -9.01 1.17
CA PHE A 272 -15.33 -9.41 2.44
C PHE A 272 -15.69 -10.84 2.82
N LEU A 273 -14.71 -11.59 3.32
CA LEU A 273 -14.86 -12.99 3.68
C LEU A 273 -14.39 -13.23 5.12
N LYS A 274 -15.09 -14.13 5.83
CA LYS A 274 -14.67 -14.53 7.17
C LYS A 274 -13.30 -15.21 7.12
N HIS A 275 -12.41 -14.82 8.03
CA HIS A 275 -11.08 -15.41 8.18
C HIS A 275 -10.82 -15.88 9.61
N GLY A 276 -11.05 -17.17 9.85
CA GLY A 276 -10.86 -17.78 11.18
C GLY A 276 -11.70 -17.07 12.25
N SER A 277 -11.07 -16.76 13.39
CA SER A 277 -11.70 -16.06 14.52
C SER A 277 -11.71 -14.53 14.39
N ARG A 278 -11.08 -13.95 13.36
CA ARG A 278 -10.99 -12.49 13.21
C ARG A 278 -12.34 -11.87 12.85
N ASN A 279 -12.51 -10.59 13.17
CA ASN A 279 -13.65 -9.81 12.70
C ASN A 279 -13.70 -9.78 11.16
N LEU A 280 -14.89 -9.54 10.59
CA LEU A 280 -15.06 -9.47 9.14
C LEU A 280 -14.28 -8.28 8.55
N TYR A 281 -14.36 -7.13 9.22
CA TYR A 281 -13.56 -5.94 9.00
C TYR A 281 -13.44 -5.16 10.32
N GLU A 282 -12.52 -4.20 10.38
CA GLU A 282 -12.24 -3.40 11.57
C GLU A 282 -11.95 -1.94 11.19
N TRP A 283 -12.51 -1.00 11.95
CA TRP A 283 -12.12 0.41 11.93
C TRP A 283 -11.11 0.66 13.05
N ILE A 284 -10.10 1.50 12.79
CA ILE A 284 -8.96 1.75 13.68
C ILE A 284 -8.74 3.24 13.79
N ASN A 285 -8.75 3.73 15.02
CA ASN A 285 -8.30 5.06 15.42
C ASN A 285 -8.07 4.99 16.94
N GLU A 286 -7.08 5.71 17.45
CA GLU A 286 -6.70 5.66 18.86
C GLU A 286 -7.78 6.23 19.79
N ASP A 287 -8.45 7.30 19.36
CA ASP A 287 -9.34 8.08 20.22
C ASP A 287 -10.83 7.84 19.93
N TRP A 288 -11.18 7.45 18.71
CA TRP A 288 -12.58 7.44 18.26
C TRP A 288 -13.33 6.15 18.58
N PHE A 289 -12.61 5.06 18.89
CA PHE A 289 -13.20 3.75 19.19
C PHE A 289 -12.81 3.22 20.58
N PRO A 290 -13.08 3.97 21.67
CA PRO A 290 -12.74 3.53 23.02
C PRO A 290 -13.55 2.28 23.41
N LEU A 291 -12.92 1.40 24.19
CA LEU A 291 -13.65 0.30 24.83
C LEU A 291 -14.63 0.90 25.85
N ALA A 292 -15.86 0.37 25.87
CA ALA A 292 -16.78 0.67 26.96
C ALA A 292 -16.16 0.18 28.27
N SER A 293 -15.94 1.10 29.21
CA SER A 293 -15.51 0.82 30.58
C SER A 293 -16.54 0.00 31.35
#